data_AF-A0AAD5KTV6-F1
#
_entry.id   AF-A0AAD5KTV6-F1
#
_cell.length_a   1.000
_cell.length_b   1.000
_cell.length_c   1.000
_cell.angle_alpha   90.00
_cell.angle_beta   90.00
_cell.angle_gamma   90.00
#
_symmetry.space_group_name_H-M   'P 1'
#
loop_
_entity.id
_entity.type
_entity.pdbx_description
1 polymer ?
#
loop_
_entity_poly.entity_id
_entity_poly.type
_entity_poly.pdbx_seq_one_letter_code
_entity_poly.pdbx_strand_id
1 'polypeptide(L)'
;MTAIKTIMNSLETFFAEQDAKVADGEVKWAFERAAAMKEFKSNPENRKMNQYSYYEKLFAVAGGKTWYNIFDGRNATMIEELVRKNSKSKNDKRNARIAAKLLKSGVTEVTDAKVAYCQDGFRGHFVVNGDKIVTVESILVGGYNIQCLHQRVLVNVK
;
A
#
# COMPACT_ATOMS: atom_id res chain seq x y z
N MET A 1 -13.25 -24.77 2.12
CA MET A 1 -12.36 -23.60 1.98
C MET A 1 -11.28 -23.97 0.95
N THR A 2 -10.96 -23.12 -0.03
CA THR A 2 -9.94 -23.46 -1.06
C THR A 2 -8.53 -23.21 -0.52
N ALA A 3 -7.52 -23.95 -1.01
CA ALA A 3 -6.11 -23.75 -0.64
C ALA A 3 -5.65 -22.29 -0.80
N ILE A 4 -6.15 -21.57 -1.82
CA ILE A 4 -5.95 -20.11 -2.00
C ILE A 4 -6.34 -19.33 -0.74
N LYS A 5 -7.56 -19.56 -0.22
CA LYS A 5 -8.10 -18.81 0.92
C LYS A 5 -7.31 -19.11 2.20
N THR A 6 -6.92 -20.37 2.40
CA THR A 6 -6.09 -20.75 3.55
C THR A 6 -4.74 -20.03 3.52
N ILE A 7 -4.07 -20.03 2.36
CA ILE A 7 -2.79 -19.33 2.18
C ILE A 7 -2.97 -17.82 2.38
N MET A 8 -4.02 -17.22 1.81
CA MET A 8 -4.29 -15.79 1.99
C MET A 8 -4.50 -15.40 3.45
N ASN A 9 -5.26 -16.18 4.22
CA ASN A 9 -5.48 -15.93 5.65
C ASN A 9 -4.17 -16.01 6.45
N SER A 10 -3.32 -17.00 6.17
CA SER A 10 -1.99 -17.09 6.78
C SER A 10 -1.14 -15.88 6.44
N LEU A 11 -1.16 -15.43 5.18
CA LEU A 11 -0.42 -14.24 4.74
C LEU A 11 -0.97 -12.93 5.35
N GLU A 12 -2.28 -12.81 5.56
CA GLU A 12 -2.88 -11.65 6.24
C GLU A 12 -2.37 -11.52 7.67
N THR A 13 -2.44 -12.59 8.46
CA THR A 13 -1.89 -12.61 9.82
C THR A 13 -0.38 -12.32 9.81
N PHE A 14 0.32 -12.88 8.83
CA PHE A 14 1.77 -12.75 8.69
C PHE A 14 2.21 -11.32 8.32
N PHE A 15 1.43 -10.59 7.53
CA PHE A 15 1.75 -9.22 7.12
C PHE A 15 1.07 -8.13 7.96
N ALA A 16 0.26 -8.49 8.95
CA ALA A 16 -0.58 -7.56 9.70
C ALA A 16 0.17 -6.33 10.24
N GLU A 17 1.34 -6.53 10.86
CA GLU A 17 2.12 -5.42 11.44
C GLU A 17 2.63 -4.45 10.35
N GLN A 18 3.14 -4.99 9.24
CA GLN A 18 3.66 -4.16 8.16
C GLN A 18 2.54 -3.47 7.38
N ASP A 19 1.43 -4.17 7.18
CA ASP A 19 0.23 -3.64 6.55
C ASP A 19 -0.33 -2.46 7.35
N ALA A 20 -0.30 -2.56 8.68
CA ALA A 20 -0.64 -1.45 9.57
C ALA A 20 0.33 -0.27 9.41
N LYS A 21 1.66 -0.51 9.46
CA LYS A 21 2.66 0.56 9.27
C LYS A 21 2.52 1.28 7.93
N VAL A 22 2.29 0.54 6.84
CA VAL A 22 2.06 1.12 5.51
C VAL A 22 0.76 1.92 5.49
N ALA A 23 -0.32 1.38 6.04
CA ALA A 23 -1.60 2.08 6.11
C ALA A 23 -1.48 3.39 6.90
N ASP A 24 -0.81 3.39 8.05
CA ASP A 24 -0.62 4.58 8.88
C ASP A 24 0.27 5.61 8.17
N GLY A 25 1.31 5.17 7.45
CA GLY A 25 2.11 6.04 6.59
C GLY A 25 1.31 6.68 5.44
N GLU A 26 0.45 5.90 4.77
CA GLU A 26 -0.44 6.41 3.72
C GLU A 26 -1.46 7.42 4.28
N VAL A 27 -2.01 7.19 5.48
CA VAL A 27 -2.93 8.11 6.16
C VAL A 27 -2.24 9.42 6.50
N LYS A 28 -1.03 9.35 7.09
CA LYS A 28 -0.23 10.54 7.41
C LYS A 28 0.04 11.37 6.16
N TRP A 29 0.53 10.73 5.10
CA TRP A 29 0.78 11.38 3.80
C TRP A 29 -0.49 12.03 3.25
N ALA A 30 -1.63 11.35 3.31
CA ALA A 30 -2.92 11.86 2.83
C ALA A 30 -3.36 13.12 3.60
N PHE A 31 -3.19 13.16 4.92
CA PHE A 31 -3.48 14.35 5.71
C PHE A 31 -2.55 15.53 5.39
N GLU A 32 -1.25 15.28 5.19
CA GLU A 32 -0.31 16.32 4.74
C GLU A 32 -0.72 16.91 3.38
N ARG A 33 -1.15 16.06 2.43
CA ARG A 33 -1.64 16.52 1.12
C ARG A 33 -2.96 17.28 1.22
N ALA A 34 -3.90 16.82 2.04
CA ALA A 34 -5.17 17.50 2.27
C ALA A 34 -4.95 18.89 2.90
N ALA A 35 -4.01 19.01 3.85
CA ALA A 35 -3.60 20.28 4.44
C ALA A 35 -2.96 21.21 3.39
N ALA A 36 -2.02 20.70 2.59
CA ALA A 36 -1.38 21.47 1.52
C ALA A 36 -2.39 21.96 0.46
N MET A 37 -3.39 21.14 0.12
CA MET A 37 -4.49 21.56 -0.75
C MET A 37 -5.31 22.70 -0.13
N LYS A 38 -5.59 22.64 1.17
CA LYS A 38 -6.33 23.69 1.88
C LYS A 38 -5.56 25.00 1.86
N GLU A 39 -4.26 24.95 2.10
CA GLU A 39 -3.35 26.11 2.02
C GLU A 39 -3.28 26.69 0.60
N PHE A 40 -3.18 25.82 -0.41
CA PHE A 40 -3.20 26.27 -1.81
C PHE A 40 -4.50 27.01 -2.15
N LYS A 41 -5.65 26.51 -1.68
CA LYS A 41 -6.99 27.11 -1.91
C LYS A 41 -7.23 28.39 -1.11
N SER A 42 -6.56 28.57 0.03
CA SER A 42 -6.70 29.77 0.87
C SER A 42 -5.87 30.94 0.35
N ASN A 43 -4.81 30.69 -0.44
CA ASN A 43 -4.01 31.75 -1.05
C ASN A 43 -4.81 32.50 -2.15
N PRO A 44 -5.07 33.81 -1.99
CA PRO A 44 -5.81 34.60 -2.98
C PRO A 44 -5.11 34.72 -4.33
N GLU A 45 -3.77 34.69 -4.38
CA GLU A 45 -3.00 34.77 -5.62
C GLU A 45 -3.22 33.55 -6.51
N ASN A 46 -3.43 32.37 -5.90
CA ASN A 46 -3.75 31.17 -6.65
C ASN A 46 -5.11 31.29 -7.35
N ARG A 47 -6.06 32.03 -6.78
CA ARG A 47 -7.39 32.24 -7.38
C ARG A 47 -7.38 33.17 -8.59
N LYS A 48 -6.31 33.95 -8.77
CA LYS A 48 -6.12 34.80 -9.95
C LYS A 48 -5.58 34.02 -11.16
N MET A 49 -5.13 32.78 -10.97
CA MET A 49 -4.69 31.92 -12.06
C MET A 49 -5.87 31.55 -12.97
N ASN A 50 -5.59 31.29 -14.25
CA ASN A 50 -6.60 30.71 -15.12
C ASN A 50 -7.03 29.33 -14.59
N GLN A 51 -8.26 28.91 -14.92
CA GLN A 51 -8.86 27.68 -14.39
C GLN A 51 -8.00 26.45 -14.65
N TYR A 52 -7.40 26.33 -15.84
CA TYR A 52 -6.59 25.16 -16.21
C TYR A 52 -5.32 25.06 -15.33
N SER A 53 -4.52 26.12 -15.26
CA SER A 53 -3.30 26.18 -14.44
C SER A 53 -3.59 26.06 -12.94
N TYR A 54 -4.74 26.55 -12.49
CA TYR A 54 -5.18 26.37 -11.11
C TYR A 54 -5.39 24.89 -10.77
N TYR A 55 -6.17 24.16 -11.57
CA TYR A 55 -6.44 22.75 -11.31
C TYR A 55 -5.21 21.87 -11.54
N GLU A 56 -4.35 22.19 -12.50
CA GLU A 56 -3.09 21.48 -12.72
C GLU A 56 -2.20 21.54 -11.47
N LYS A 57 -1.98 22.74 -10.92
CA LYS A 57 -1.22 22.90 -9.68
C LYS A 57 -1.91 22.26 -8.48
N LEU A 58 -3.23 22.38 -8.38
CA LEU A 58 -4.00 21.77 -7.31
C LEU A 58 -3.91 20.23 -7.33
N PHE A 59 -3.95 19.62 -8.52
CA PHE A 59 -3.73 18.18 -8.68
C PHE A 59 -2.29 17.81 -8.34
N ALA A 60 -1.29 18.61 -8.73
CA ALA A 60 0.10 18.37 -8.36
C ALA A 60 0.30 18.41 -6.83
N VAL A 61 -0.29 19.39 -6.14
CA VAL A 61 -0.29 19.49 -4.68
C VAL A 61 -0.96 18.28 -4.03
N ALA A 62 -2.07 17.82 -4.59
CA ALA A 62 -2.79 16.63 -4.12
C ALA A 62 -2.06 15.30 -4.35
N GLY A 63 -0.99 15.26 -5.16
CA GLY A 63 -0.36 14.02 -5.61
C GLY A 63 -1.08 13.33 -6.78
N GLY A 64 -1.94 14.06 -7.49
CA GLY A 64 -2.64 13.65 -8.70
C GLY A 64 -4.16 13.86 -8.63
N LYS A 65 -4.83 13.76 -9.80
CA LYS A 65 -6.29 13.96 -9.91
C LYS A 65 -7.10 12.98 -9.05
N THR A 66 -6.65 11.72 -8.95
CA THR A 66 -7.32 10.71 -8.12
C THR A 66 -7.31 11.09 -6.65
N TRP A 67 -6.17 11.56 -6.14
CA TRP A 67 -6.02 11.98 -4.75
C TRP A 67 -6.76 13.29 -4.47
N TYR A 68 -6.74 14.23 -5.41
CA TYR A 68 -7.62 15.40 -5.35
C TYR A 68 -9.08 14.99 -5.14
N ASN A 69 -9.57 14.03 -5.93
CA ASN A 69 -10.94 13.53 -5.81
C ASN A 69 -11.21 12.79 -4.51
N ILE A 70 -10.21 12.42 -3.71
CA ILE A 70 -10.34 11.83 -2.37
C ILE A 70 -10.37 12.94 -1.30
N PHE A 71 -9.56 13.98 -1.46
CA PHE A 71 -9.44 15.05 -0.46
C PHE A 71 -10.50 16.15 -0.62
N ASP A 72 -10.89 16.46 -1.85
CA ASP A 72 -11.80 17.57 -2.14
C ASP A 72 -13.19 17.33 -1.54
N GLY A 73 -13.66 18.29 -0.73
CA GLY A 73 -14.98 18.26 -0.10
C GLY A 73 -15.17 17.23 1.02
N ARG A 74 -14.11 16.54 1.49
CA ARG A 74 -14.21 15.52 2.56
C ARG A 74 -13.55 15.96 3.86
N ASN A 75 -14.04 15.42 4.97
CA ASN A 75 -13.46 15.61 6.30
C ASN A 75 -12.36 14.56 6.58
N ALA A 76 -11.62 14.74 7.68
CA ALA A 76 -10.49 13.88 8.04
C ALA A 76 -10.89 12.40 8.18
N THR A 77 -12.03 12.10 8.82
CA THR A 77 -12.52 10.73 9.01
C THR A 77 -12.80 10.03 7.68
N MET A 78 -13.48 10.72 6.75
CA MET A 78 -13.75 10.15 5.43
C MET A 78 -12.48 9.92 4.61
N ILE A 79 -11.49 10.81 4.73
CA ILE A 79 -10.19 10.65 4.08
C ILE A 79 -9.48 9.42 4.62
N GLU A 80 -9.41 9.27 5.95
CA GLU A 80 -8.78 8.12 6.59
C GLU A 80 -9.44 6.79 6.17
N GLU A 81 -10.77 6.71 6.21
CA GLU A 81 -11.50 5.50 5.80
C GLU A 81 -11.19 5.09 4.35
N LEU A 82 -11.18 6.06 3.43
CA LEU A 82 -10.88 5.81 2.02
C LEU A 82 -9.43 5.37 1.81
N VAL A 83 -8.48 5.99 2.53
CA VAL A 83 -7.06 5.65 2.46
C VAL A 83 -6.83 4.24 3.01
N ARG A 84 -7.37 3.93 4.19
CA ARG A 84 -7.25 2.59 4.79
C ARG A 84 -7.90 1.51 3.93
N LYS A 85 -9.06 1.78 3.35
CA LYS A 85 -9.71 0.87 2.39
C LYS A 85 -8.85 0.63 1.14
N ASN A 86 -8.21 1.67 0.62
CA ASN A 86 -7.30 1.56 -0.52
C ASN A 86 -6.04 0.75 -0.17
N SER A 87 -5.42 1.02 0.99
CA SER A 87 -4.29 0.25 1.53
C SER A 87 -4.65 -1.24 1.66
N LYS A 88 -5.79 -1.55 2.30
CA LYS A 88 -6.29 -2.92 2.42
C LYS A 88 -6.47 -3.60 1.06
N SER A 89 -7.09 -2.93 0.08
CA SER A 89 -7.26 -3.50 -1.27
C SER A 89 -5.93 -3.80 -1.97
N LYS A 90 -4.88 -3.01 -1.73
CA LYS A 90 -3.52 -3.29 -2.25
C LYS A 90 -2.92 -4.53 -1.57
N ASN A 91 -3.08 -4.66 -0.26
CA ASN A 91 -2.58 -5.79 0.52
C ASN A 91 -3.30 -7.10 0.12
N ASP A 92 -4.61 -7.06 -0.08
CA ASP A 92 -5.40 -8.20 -0.57
C ASP A 92 -4.92 -8.65 -1.95
N LYS A 93 -4.67 -7.71 -2.86
CA LYS A 93 -4.12 -7.99 -4.21
C LYS A 93 -2.71 -8.58 -4.14
N ARG A 94 -1.87 -8.09 -3.22
CA ARG A 94 -0.53 -8.66 -2.97
C ARG A 94 -0.65 -10.09 -2.49
N ASN A 95 -1.46 -10.35 -1.46
CA ASN A 95 -1.66 -11.68 -0.88
C ASN A 95 -2.23 -12.66 -1.92
N ALA A 96 -3.18 -12.23 -2.74
CA ALA A 96 -3.72 -13.03 -3.84
C ALA A 96 -2.64 -13.40 -4.88
N ARG A 97 -1.74 -12.47 -5.23
CA ARG A 97 -0.62 -12.75 -6.16
C ARG A 97 0.39 -13.73 -5.57
N ILE A 98 0.69 -13.62 -4.27
CA ILE A 98 1.57 -14.57 -3.57
C ILE A 98 0.90 -15.96 -3.55
N ALA A 99 -0.37 -16.04 -3.14
CA ALA A 99 -1.12 -17.29 -3.09
C ALA A 99 -1.22 -17.98 -4.47
N ALA A 100 -1.47 -17.21 -5.54
CA ALA A 100 -1.51 -17.74 -6.90
C ALA A 100 -0.16 -18.31 -7.36
N LYS A 101 0.96 -17.64 -7.01
CA LYS A 101 2.30 -18.14 -7.31
C LYS A 101 2.62 -19.42 -6.53
N LEU A 102 2.27 -19.46 -5.24
CA LEU A 102 2.44 -20.64 -4.40
C LEU A 102 1.70 -21.85 -5.00
N LEU A 103 0.42 -21.69 -5.35
CA LEU A 103 -0.36 -22.77 -5.95
C LEU A 103 0.16 -23.24 -7.30
N LYS A 104 0.61 -22.32 -8.15
CA LYS A 104 1.26 -22.68 -9.42
C LYS A 104 2.49 -23.55 -9.20
N SER A 105 3.17 -23.40 -8.06
CA SER A 105 4.32 -24.20 -7.65
C SER A 105 3.95 -25.51 -6.92
N GLY A 106 2.66 -25.86 -6.86
CA GLY A 106 2.16 -27.08 -6.21
C GLY A 106 2.10 -26.97 -4.69
N VAL A 107 2.09 -25.74 -4.14
CA VAL A 107 1.93 -25.49 -2.72
C VAL A 107 0.45 -25.49 -2.36
N THR A 108 0.07 -26.39 -1.45
CA THR A 108 -1.30 -26.50 -0.95
C THR A 108 -1.47 -25.89 0.45
N GLU A 109 -0.39 -25.82 1.23
CA GLU A 109 -0.36 -25.30 2.60
C GLU A 109 0.98 -24.63 2.93
N VAL A 110 0.96 -23.63 3.81
CA VAL A 110 2.17 -22.98 4.35
C VAL A 110 2.39 -23.53 5.76
N THR A 111 3.43 -24.34 5.95
CA THR A 111 3.67 -25.06 7.22
C THR A 111 4.61 -24.32 8.17
N ASP A 112 5.60 -23.57 7.66
CA ASP A 112 6.48 -22.73 8.47
C ASP A 112 6.92 -21.47 7.71
N ALA A 113 7.11 -20.37 8.42
CA ALA A 113 7.50 -19.08 7.84
C ALA A 113 8.41 -18.31 8.79
N LYS A 114 9.62 -17.98 8.31
CA LYS A 114 10.63 -17.21 9.04
C LYS A 114 10.91 -15.90 8.32
N VAL A 115 10.79 -14.78 9.01
CA VAL A 115 11.08 -13.45 8.46
C VAL A 115 12.31 -12.86 9.10
N ALA A 116 13.23 -12.39 8.27
CA ALA A 116 14.19 -11.38 8.66
C ALA A 116 13.63 -10.01 8.25
N TYR A 117 13.38 -9.15 9.24
CA TYR A 117 12.97 -7.77 8.97
C TYR A 117 14.18 -6.94 8.54
N CYS A 118 13.96 -6.03 7.58
CA CYS A 118 14.97 -5.06 7.16
C CYS A 118 14.39 -3.65 7.33
N GLN A 119 15.25 -2.65 7.48
CA GLN A 119 14.84 -1.26 7.71
C GLN A 119 13.88 -0.73 6.62
N ASP A 120 14.05 -1.22 5.39
CA ASP A 120 13.26 -0.82 4.22
C ASP A 120 12.31 -1.92 3.74
N GLY A 121 11.86 -2.85 4.59
CA GLY A 121 10.93 -3.91 4.15
C GLY A 121 11.00 -5.20 4.96
N PHE A 122 10.69 -6.32 4.33
CA PHE A 122 10.82 -7.64 4.97
C PHE A 122 11.40 -8.65 3.99
N ARG A 123 12.19 -9.59 4.50
CA ARG A 123 12.63 -10.77 3.77
C ARG A 123 12.07 -12.01 4.47
N GLY A 124 11.01 -12.55 3.91
CA GLY A 124 10.35 -13.76 4.40
C GLY A 124 10.87 -14.99 3.67
N HIS A 125 11.30 -16.00 4.43
CA HIS A 125 11.53 -17.35 3.96
C HIS A 125 10.36 -18.23 4.45
N PHE A 126 9.63 -18.79 3.52
CA PHE A 126 8.54 -19.72 3.79
C PHE A 126 9.02 -21.12 3.44
N VAL A 127 8.96 -22.03 4.40
CA VAL A 127 9.17 -23.46 4.16
C VAL A 127 7.80 -24.07 3.91
N VAL A 128 7.69 -24.78 2.80
CA VAL A 128 6.42 -25.17 2.23
C VAL A 128 6.50 -26.62 1.77
N ASN A 129 5.61 -27.48 2.27
CA ASN A 129 5.64 -28.93 2.04
C ASN A 129 6.99 -29.60 2.42
N GLY A 130 7.64 -29.16 3.50
CA GLY A 130 8.87 -29.78 4.04
C GLY A 130 10.15 -29.53 3.22
N ASP A 131 10.07 -29.57 1.89
CA ASP A 131 11.24 -29.56 0.99
C ASP A 131 11.29 -28.37 0.01
N LYS A 132 10.18 -27.64 -0.21
CA LYS A 132 10.16 -26.45 -1.08
C LYS A 132 10.35 -25.18 -0.27
N ILE A 133 11.25 -24.31 -0.71
CA ILE A 133 11.54 -23.05 -0.02
C ILE A 133 11.09 -21.90 -0.91
N VAL A 134 10.12 -21.13 -0.41
CA VAL A 134 9.64 -19.92 -1.07
C VAL A 134 10.21 -18.71 -0.37
N THR A 135 10.98 -17.91 -1.09
CA THR A 135 11.51 -16.65 -0.56
C THR A 135 10.65 -15.50 -1.09
N VAL A 136 10.05 -14.75 -0.18
CA VAL A 136 9.32 -13.52 -0.47
C VAL A 136 10.13 -12.35 0.07
N GLU A 137 10.61 -11.52 -0.83
CA GLU A 137 11.33 -10.30 -0.49
C GLU A 137 10.40 -9.12 -0.74
N SER A 138 10.32 -8.19 0.22
CA SER A 138 9.65 -6.92 0.02
C SER A 138 10.56 -5.76 0.32
N ILE A 139 10.32 -4.69 -0.42
CA ILE A 139 10.94 -3.38 -0.19
C ILE A 139 9.82 -2.34 -0.08
N LEU A 140 9.95 -1.46 0.90
CA LEU A 140 9.22 -0.23 1.08
C LEU A 140 9.97 0.84 0.27
N VAL A 141 9.29 1.43 -0.71
CA VAL A 141 9.85 2.43 -1.61
C VAL A 141 8.86 3.56 -1.74
N GLY A 142 9.33 4.80 -1.67
CA GLY A 142 8.48 6.00 -1.70
C GLY A 142 8.37 6.67 -0.33
N GLY A 143 7.43 7.60 -0.17
CA GLY A 143 7.30 8.39 1.06
C GLY A 143 8.18 9.64 1.13
N TYR A 144 8.85 10.02 0.02
CA TYR A 144 9.59 11.28 -0.10
C TYR A 144 8.85 12.26 -1.02
N ASN A 145 8.65 13.50 -0.57
CA ASN A 145 7.95 14.59 -1.27
C ASN A 145 6.50 14.28 -1.71
N ILE A 146 6.28 13.91 -2.98
CA ILE A 146 4.96 13.79 -3.62
C ILE A 146 4.47 12.33 -3.71
N GLN A 147 5.34 11.35 -3.52
CA GLN A 147 5.00 9.93 -3.73
C GLN A 147 4.55 9.25 -2.43
N CYS A 148 3.43 8.54 -2.49
CA CYS A 148 2.98 7.68 -1.39
C CYS A 148 4.05 6.63 -1.06
N LEU A 149 4.04 6.14 0.18
CA LEU A 149 4.80 4.95 0.53
C LEU A 149 4.19 3.75 -0.21
N HIS A 150 5.02 2.97 -0.91
CA HIS A 150 4.59 1.78 -1.64
C HIS A 150 5.39 0.56 -1.18
N GLN A 151 4.72 -0.59 -1.14
CA GLN A 151 5.39 -1.87 -0.90
C GLN A 151 5.48 -2.65 -2.21
N ARG A 152 6.70 -3.01 -2.61
CA ARG A 152 6.97 -3.93 -3.72
C ARG A 152 7.33 -5.29 -3.17
N VAL A 153 6.85 -6.35 -3.82
CA VAL A 153 7.11 -7.74 -3.39
C VAL A 153 7.63 -8.57 -4.56
N LEU A 154 8.78 -9.20 -4.34
CA LEU A 154 9.37 -10.24 -5.18
C LEU A 154 9.09 -11.60 -4.55
N VAL A 155 8.67 -12.58 -5.36
CA VAL A 155 8.40 -13.94 -4.90
C VAL A 155 9.22 -14.88 -5.76
N ASN A 156 10.16 -15.58 -5.11
CA ASN A 156 11.03 -16.58 -5.70
C ASN A 156 10.70 -17.94 -5.09
N VAL A 157 10.36 -18.91 -5.94
CA VAL A 157 10.09 -20.29 -5.54
C VAL A 157 11.30 -21.12 -5.96
N LYS A 158 11.92 -21.84 -5.02
CA LYS A 158 12.95 -22.84 -5.28
C LYS A 158 12.41 -24.24 -4.99
#